data_AF-A0A4P2Q8L3-F1
#
_entry.id   AF-A0A4P2Q8L3-F1
#
_cell.length_a   1.000
_cell.length_b   1.000
_cell.length_c   1.000
_cell.angle_alpha   90.00
_cell.angle_beta   90.00
_cell.angle_gamma   90.00
#
_symmetry.space_group_name_H-M   'P 1'
#
loop_
_entity.id
_entity.type
_entity.pdbx_description
1 polymer ?
#
loop_
_entity_poly.entity_id
_entity_poly.type
_entity_poly.pdbx_seq_one_letter_code
_entity_poly.pdbx_strand_id
1 'polypeptide(L)'
;MLRRSVSWLPFVLLLAGCAHRDGARNDDGFRARLARGCRSEPDCLVLQLEAKARVDRCASSCEEAEAALRASSALVARYRRQREARQAQIEARRQAGEAAEAERRRAELEAAEDARRREEAAHAAELELAASELACAQRGDTAACDALLRYLAGVAPLDPRAAQVRASHEEGQRLIAEREALRAAGESRAQEAAEAPAPARPPRAGGPRPASEGRICCCDGTLSPTCTYVKRGCCSHHGGVCACP
;
A
#
# COMPACT_ATOMS: atom_id res chain seq x y z
N MET A 1 29.25 37.18 5.85
CA MET A 1 30.56 36.58 6.17
C MET A 1 31.35 37.54 7.06
N LEU A 2 31.24 37.42 8.38
CA LEU A 2 31.98 38.28 9.32
C LEU A 2 33.31 37.61 9.70
N ARG A 3 34.44 38.21 9.28
CA ARG A 3 35.79 37.85 9.70
C ARG A 3 36.02 38.37 11.12
N ARG A 4 36.16 37.48 12.11
CA ARG A 4 36.59 37.84 13.47
C ARG A 4 38.11 37.76 13.57
N SER A 5 38.74 38.92 13.68
CA SER A 5 40.16 39.09 13.97
C SER A 5 40.41 38.74 15.43
N VAL A 6 41.16 37.66 15.70
CA VAL A 6 41.59 37.28 17.05
C VAL A 6 42.98 37.86 17.28
N SER A 7 43.06 38.97 18.01
CA SER A 7 44.32 39.56 18.48
C SER A 7 44.95 38.67 19.54
N TRP A 8 46.14 38.14 19.24
CA TRP A 8 47.00 37.46 20.22
C TRP A 8 47.88 38.51 20.91
N LEU A 9 47.66 38.72 22.22
CA LEU A 9 48.54 39.51 23.08
C LEU A 9 49.58 38.59 23.74
N PRO A 10 50.90 38.84 23.59
CA PRO A 10 51.92 38.12 24.33
C PRO A 10 52.11 38.76 25.71
N PHE A 11 51.57 38.12 26.75
CA PHE A 11 51.91 38.46 28.13
C PHE A 11 53.18 37.71 28.52
N VAL A 12 54.32 38.41 28.49
CA VAL A 12 55.60 37.96 29.04
C VAL A 12 55.66 38.41 30.49
N LEU A 13 55.40 37.50 31.43
CA LEU A 13 55.64 37.69 32.85
C LEU A 13 56.93 36.96 33.25
N LEU A 14 57.99 37.73 33.47
CA LEU A 14 59.26 37.29 34.06
C LEU A 14 59.10 37.20 35.59
N LEU A 15 58.92 35.99 36.10
CA LEU A 15 59.01 35.69 37.54
C LEU A 15 60.39 35.11 37.84
N ALA A 16 61.24 35.92 38.48
CA ALA A 16 62.49 35.47 39.10
C ALA A 16 62.16 34.98 40.52
N GLY A 17 62.15 33.66 40.71
CA GLY A 17 61.92 33.01 42.01
C GLY A 17 63.05 32.02 42.33
N CYS A 18 63.49 32.03 43.58
CA CYS A 18 64.66 31.33 44.13
C CYS A 18 64.73 29.84 43.75
N ALA A 19 65.83 29.45 43.10
CA ALA A 19 66.14 28.05 42.79
C ALA A 19 66.69 27.35 44.04
N HIS A 20 65.84 26.61 44.76
CA HIS A 20 66.28 25.64 45.76
C HIS A 20 66.89 24.44 45.03
N ARG A 21 68.23 24.38 45.00
CA ARG A 21 69.03 23.49 44.13
C ARG A 21 69.70 22.37 44.95
N ASP A 22 68.94 21.61 45.74
CA ASP A 22 69.51 20.46 46.48
C ASP A 22 68.74 19.13 46.35
N GLY A 23 67.73 19.03 45.47
CA GLY A 23 66.94 17.81 45.27
C GLY A 23 67.06 17.08 43.91
N ALA A 24 67.86 17.59 42.97
CA ALA A 24 67.77 17.21 41.55
C ALA A 24 68.36 15.84 41.15
N ARG A 25 68.92 15.05 42.08
CA ARG A 25 69.65 13.83 41.72
C ARG A 25 68.81 12.56 41.52
N ASN A 26 67.53 12.56 41.90
CA ASN A 26 66.63 11.41 41.75
C ASN A 26 65.27 11.78 41.13
N ASP A 27 65.26 12.56 40.02
CA ASP A 27 64.04 12.64 39.20
C ASP A 27 63.91 11.34 38.41
N ASP A 28 63.04 10.44 38.88
CA ASP A 28 62.64 9.21 38.18
C ASP A 28 61.83 9.48 36.90
N GLY A 29 61.79 10.73 36.45
CA GLY A 29 61.08 11.18 35.26
C GLY A 29 59.57 11.22 35.45
N PHE A 30 59.05 11.09 36.69
CA PHE A 30 57.61 11.13 36.95
C PHE A 30 57.00 12.45 36.46
N ARG A 31 57.63 13.60 36.75
CA ARG A 31 57.13 14.91 36.27
C ARG A 31 57.10 14.98 34.74
N ALA A 32 58.13 14.48 34.07
CA ALA A 32 58.17 14.42 32.62
C ALA A 32 57.11 13.48 32.04
N ARG A 33 56.83 12.33 32.68
CA ARG A 33 55.74 11.41 32.29
C ARG A 33 54.36 12.06 32.51
N LEU A 34 54.13 12.69 33.66
CA LEU A 34 52.89 13.40 33.96
C LEU A 34 52.63 14.54 32.97
N ALA A 35 53.66 15.32 32.62
CA ALA A 35 53.56 16.40 31.65
C ALA A 35 53.28 15.91 30.22
N ARG A 36 53.86 14.76 29.82
CA ARG A 36 53.53 14.10 28.54
C ARG A 36 52.10 13.55 28.51
N GLY A 37 51.50 13.33 29.68
CA GLY A 37 50.20 12.68 29.81
C GLY A 37 50.26 11.17 29.58
N CYS A 38 49.09 10.55 29.63
CA CYS A 38 48.90 9.12 29.40
C CYS A 38 48.31 8.85 28.01
N ARG A 39 48.63 7.68 27.43
CA ARG A 39 48.12 7.24 26.11
C ARG A 39 46.92 6.31 26.23
N SER A 40 46.80 5.62 27.36
CA SER A 40 45.72 4.68 27.66
C SER A 40 45.20 4.87 29.09
N GLU A 41 43.99 4.37 29.38
CA GLU A 41 43.44 4.38 30.75
C GLU A 41 44.37 3.68 31.76
N PRO A 42 44.93 2.47 31.47
CA PRO A 42 45.92 1.85 32.34
C PRO A 42 47.13 2.73 32.62
N ASP A 43 47.67 3.43 31.61
CA ASP A 43 48.81 4.33 31.82
C ASP A 43 48.44 5.49 32.75
N CYS A 44 47.23 6.04 32.62
CA CYS A 44 46.74 7.11 33.50
C CYS A 44 46.59 6.60 34.94
N LEU A 45 46.11 5.36 35.12
CA LEU A 45 45.95 4.73 36.42
C LEU A 45 47.31 4.44 37.08
N VAL A 46 48.31 3.99 36.32
CA VAL A 46 49.68 3.81 36.81
C VAL A 46 50.24 5.15 37.31
N LEU A 47 50.09 6.23 36.54
CA LEU A 47 50.52 7.57 36.98
C LEU A 47 49.79 8.04 38.25
N GLN A 48 48.49 7.73 38.38
CA GLN A 48 47.72 8.07 39.57
C GLN A 48 48.17 7.27 40.80
N LEU A 49 48.44 5.97 40.65
CA LEU A 49 48.95 5.11 41.72
C LEU A 49 50.35 5.54 42.16
N GLU A 50 51.23 5.86 41.21
CA GLU A 50 52.56 6.42 41.49
C GLU A 50 52.47 7.78 42.22
N ALA A 51 51.55 8.66 41.79
CA ALA A 51 51.31 9.94 42.47
C ALA A 51 50.79 9.75 43.89
N LYS A 52 49.86 8.82 44.10
CA LYS A 52 49.32 8.48 45.43
C LYS A 52 50.43 7.96 46.34
N ALA A 53 51.25 7.03 45.87
CA ALA A 53 52.36 6.48 46.64
C ALA A 53 53.40 7.54 47.04
N ARG A 54 53.54 8.63 46.26
CA ARG A 54 54.39 9.77 46.61
C ARG A 54 53.79 10.64 47.71
N VAL A 55 52.48 10.84 47.70
CA VAL A 55 51.75 11.50 48.80
C VAL A 55 51.90 10.67 50.07
N ASP A 56 51.69 9.35 49.98
CA ASP A 56 51.76 8.44 51.14
C ASP A 56 53.17 8.37 51.78
N ARG A 57 54.24 8.56 50.98
CA ARG A 57 55.64 8.59 51.48
C ARG A 57 56.10 9.96 51.97
N CYS A 58 55.31 11.02 51.79
CA CYS A 58 55.72 12.37 52.11
C CYS A 58 55.57 12.65 53.62
N ALA A 59 56.65 13.06 54.28
CA ALA A 59 56.67 13.29 55.73
C ALA A 59 56.34 14.75 56.14
N SER A 60 56.65 15.72 55.28
CA SER A 60 56.30 17.14 55.48
C SER A 60 56.31 17.89 54.14
N SER A 61 55.56 19.00 54.02
CA SER A 61 55.46 19.86 52.82
C SER A 61 55.10 19.11 51.52
N CYS A 62 53.93 18.46 51.50
CA CYS A 62 53.51 17.54 50.42
C CYS A 62 52.78 18.21 49.25
N GLU A 63 52.81 19.54 49.14
CA GLU A 63 52.04 20.31 48.16
C GLU A 63 52.32 19.86 46.71
N GLU A 64 53.58 19.57 46.38
CA GLU A 64 53.95 19.10 45.05
C GLU A 64 53.42 17.69 44.75
N ALA A 65 53.46 16.78 45.74
CA ALA A 65 52.95 15.42 45.60
C ALA A 65 51.42 15.41 45.48
N GLU A 66 50.73 16.23 46.25
CA GLU A 66 49.28 16.42 46.16
C GLU A 66 48.87 17.06 44.83
N ALA A 67 49.63 18.05 44.35
CA ALA A 67 49.40 18.66 43.03
C ALA A 67 49.56 17.63 41.91
N ALA A 68 50.57 16.76 41.99
CA ALA A 68 50.74 15.63 41.08
C ALA A 68 49.59 14.63 41.13
N LEU A 69 49.06 14.31 42.31
CA LEU A 69 47.90 13.43 42.48
C LEU A 69 46.63 14.06 41.88
N ARG A 70 46.40 15.36 42.11
CA ARG A 70 45.28 16.10 41.48
C ARG A 70 45.40 16.08 39.96
N ALA A 71 46.58 16.34 39.42
CA ALA A 71 46.83 16.35 37.98
C ALA A 71 46.62 14.97 37.33
N SER A 72 47.18 13.90 37.92
CA SER A 72 46.99 12.52 37.42
C SER A 72 45.54 12.06 37.51
N SER A 73 44.84 12.40 38.60
CA SER A 73 43.40 12.11 38.75
C SER A 73 42.56 12.84 37.69
N ALA A 74 42.90 14.09 37.37
CA ALA A 74 42.24 14.83 36.29
C ALA A 74 42.47 14.21 34.91
N LEU A 75 43.66 13.63 34.64
CA LEU A 75 43.94 12.88 33.42
C LEU A 75 43.06 11.63 33.29
N VAL A 76 42.94 10.82 34.36
CA VAL A 76 42.05 9.64 34.38
C VAL A 76 40.59 10.05 34.09
N ALA A 77 40.08 11.08 34.78
CA ALA A 77 38.72 11.57 34.58
C ALA A 77 38.49 12.09 33.15
N ARG A 78 39.47 12.78 32.56
CA ARG A 78 39.41 13.21 31.15
C ARG A 78 39.36 12.01 30.19
N TYR A 79 40.20 11.01 30.41
CA TYR A 79 40.25 9.82 29.55
C TYR A 79 38.93 9.04 29.59
N ARG A 80 38.36 8.83 30.79
CA ARG A 80 37.05 8.15 30.95
C ARG A 80 35.94 8.88 30.21
N ARG A 81 35.81 10.20 30.40
CA ARG A 81 34.83 11.02 29.67
C ARG A 81 35.01 10.93 28.16
N GLN A 82 36.26 10.92 27.68
CA GLN A 82 36.53 10.77 26.25
C GLN A 82 36.12 9.39 25.72
N ARG A 83 36.36 8.33 26.49
CA ARG A 83 35.97 6.97 26.13
C ARG A 83 34.45 6.82 26.11
N GLU A 84 33.77 7.29 27.15
CA GLU A 84 32.29 7.30 27.22
C GLU A 84 31.69 8.07 26.04
N ALA A 85 32.23 9.25 25.72
CA ALA A 85 31.76 10.04 24.57
C ALA A 85 31.96 9.30 23.23
N ARG A 86 33.10 8.62 23.04
CA ARG A 86 33.35 7.79 21.85
C ARG A 86 32.40 6.61 21.77
N GLN A 87 32.15 5.94 22.89
CA GLN A 87 31.23 4.81 22.94
C GLN A 87 29.79 5.25 22.63
N ALA A 88 29.34 6.34 23.25
CA ALA A 88 28.04 6.95 22.94
C ALA A 88 27.92 7.35 21.47
N GLN A 89 28.99 7.86 20.85
CA GLN A 89 28.99 8.18 19.42
C GLN A 89 28.88 6.93 18.53
N ILE A 90 29.54 5.83 18.90
CA ILE A 90 29.44 4.55 18.18
C ILE A 90 28.02 3.99 18.28
N GLU A 91 27.44 3.99 19.48
CA GLU A 91 26.07 3.52 19.73
C GLU A 91 25.05 4.37 18.97
N ALA A 92 25.18 5.70 19.01
CA ALA A 92 24.32 6.60 18.25
C ALA A 92 24.39 6.35 16.73
N ARG A 93 25.60 6.12 16.18
CA ARG A 93 25.77 5.78 14.76
C ARG A 93 25.13 4.43 14.42
N ARG A 94 25.25 3.45 15.31
CA ARG A 94 24.62 2.14 15.12
C ARG A 94 23.09 2.27 15.11
N GLN A 95 22.52 2.97 16.09
CA GLN A 95 21.07 3.22 16.16
C GLN A 95 20.56 3.97 14.93
N ALA A 96 21.31 4.98 14.46
CA ALA A 96 20.96 5.70 13.23
C ALA A 96 21.00 4.78 12.00
N GLY A 97 21.97 3.87 11.91
CA GLY A 97 22.05 2.86 10.85
C GLY A 97 20.89 1.87 10.88
N GLU A 98 20.55 1.34 12.05
CA GLU A 98 19.41 0.43 12.26
C GLU A 98 18.08 1.13 11.91
N ALA A 99 17.90 2.39 12.31
CA ALA A 99 16.72 3.19 11.96
C ALA A 99 16.60 3.42 10.44
N ALA A 100 17.70 3.79 9.78
CA ALA A 100 17.72 4.00 8.33
C ALA A 100 17.50 2.70 7.54
N GLU A 101 17.94 1.55 8.04
CA GLU A 101 17.62 0.24 7.45
C GLU A 101 16.14 -0.12 7.64
N ALA A 102 15.59 0.11 8.83
CA ALA A 102 14.17 -0.13 9.10
C ALA A 102 13.26 0.74 8.21
N GLU A 103 13.63 2.00 7.99
CA GLU A 103 12.91 2.89 7.08
C GLU A 103 12.98 2.40 5.63
N ARG A 104 14.15 1.99 5.15
CA ARG A 104 14.31 1.41 3.80
C ARG A 104 13.45 0.16 3.61
N ARG A 105 13.46 -0.76 4.58
CA ARG A 105 12.61 -1.97 4.52
C ARG A 105 11.12 -1.63 4.49
N ARG A 106 10.67 -0.61 5.22
CA ARG A 106 9.28 -0.14 5.16
C ARG A 106 8.93 0.40 3.79
N ALA A 107 9.79 1.24 3.21
CA ALA A 107 9.60 1.79 1.87
C ALA A 107 9.59 0.70 0.78
N GLU A 108 10.45 -0.32 0.90
CA GLU A 108 10.46 -1.48 0.00
C GLU A 108 9.17 -2.29 0.08
N LEU A 109 8.65 -2.54 1.29
CA LEU A 109 7.39 -3.25 1.48
C LEU A 109 6.21 -2.45 0.91
N GLU A 110 6.16 -1.14 1.15
CA GLU A 110 5.13 -0.26 0.58
C GLU A 110 5.18 -0.25 -0.96
N ALA A 111 6.38 -0.13 -1.54
CA ALA A 111 6.55 -0.20 -3.00
C ALA A 111 6.14 -1.56 -3.58
N ALA A 112 6.41 -2.66 -2.86
CA ALA A 112 5.99 -4.00 -3.27
C ALA A 112 4.47 -4.18 -3.19
N GLU A 113 3.81 -3.64 -2.16
CA GLU A 113 2.36 -3.67 -2.04
C GLU A 113 1.69 -2.85 -3.16
N ASP A 114 2.22 -1.67 -3.46
CA ASP A 114 1.73 -0.84 -4.56
C ASP A 114 1.93 -1.51 -5.92
N ALA A 115 3.06 -2.18 -6.13
CA ALA A 115 3.28 -2.98 -7.34
C ALA A 115 2.25 -4.10 -7.46
N ARG A 116 1.99 -4.83 -6.37
CA ARG A 116 0.97 -5.89 -6.35
C ARG A 116 -0.43 -5.34 -6.65
N ARG A 117 -0.80 -4.19 -6.07
CA ARG A 117 -2.09 -3.54 -6.36
C ARG A 117 -2.23 -3.14 -7.83
N ARG A 118 -1.14 -2.68 -8.46
CA ARG A 118 -1.14 -2.34 -9.90
C ARG A 118 -1.29 -3.58 -10.77
N GLU A 119 -0.61 -4.68 -10.42
CA GLU A 119 -0.75 -5.96 -11.12
C GLU A 119 -2.17 -6.53 -10.98
N GLU A 120 -2.73 -6.51 -9.77
CA GLU A 120 -4.12 -6.93 -9.50
C GLU A 120 -5.12 -6.07 -10.30
N ALA A 121 -4.93 -4.75 -10.33
CA ALA A 121 -5.76 -3.84 -11.12
C ALA A 121 -5.62 -4.07 -12.64
N ALA A 122 -4.41 -4.33 -13.12
CA ALA A 122 -4.17 -4.65 -14.53
C ALA A 122 -4.86 -5.97 -14.92
N HIS A 123 -4.73 -7.01 -14.09
CA HIS A 123 -5.40 -8.28 -14.32
C HIS A 123 -6.93 -8.16 -14.27
N ALA A 124 -7.47 -7.38 -13.34
CA ALA A 124 -8.90 -7.09 -13.29
C ALA A 124 -9.38 -6.40 -14.58
N ALA A 125 -8.63 -5.41 -15.08
CA ALA A 125 -8.93 -4.74 -16.35
C ALA A 125 -8.87 -5.69 -17.55
N GLU A 126 -7.92 -6.64 -17.58
CA GLU A 126 -7.86 -7.69 -18.60
C GLU A 126 -9.09 -8.60 -18.57
N LEU A 127 -9.55 -8.99 -17.38
CA LEU A 127 -10.76 -9.80 -17.23
C LEU A 127 -12.02 -9.05 -17.66
N GLU A 128 -12.14 -7.75 -17.34
CA GLU A 128 -13.24 -6.89 -17.80
C GLU A 128 -13.25 -6.73 -19.33
N LEU A 129 -12.06 -6.60 -19.93
CA LEU A 129 -11.91 -6.55 -21.38
C LEU A 129 -12.36 -7.87 -22.02
N ALA A 130 -11.91 -9.01 -21.49
CA ALA A 130 -12.31 -10.33 -21.97
C ALA A 130 -13.83 -10.58 -21.81
N ALA A 131 -14.44 -10.09 -20.73
CA ALA A 131 -15.90 -10.16 -20.54
C ALA A 131 -16.66 -9.31 -21.56
N SER A 132 -16.12 -8.14 -21.91
CA SER A 132 -16.67 -7.24 -22.94
C SER A 132 -16.54 -7.85 -24.35
N GLU A 133 -15.41 -8.48 -24.66
CA GLU A 133 -15.21 -9.27 -25.88
C GLU A 133 -16.26 -10.37 -26.01
N LEU A 134 -16.51 -11.14 -24.94
CA LEU A 134 -17.51 -12.20 -24.92
C LEU A 134 -18.93 -11.65 -25.11
N ALA A 135 -19.27 -10.54 -24.46
CA ALA A 135 -20.57 -9.88 -24.60
C ALA A 135 -20.82 -9.41 -26.04
N CYS A 136 -19.81 -8.80 -26.66
CA CYS A 136 -19.87 -8.40 -28.07
C CYS A 136 -20.08 -9.62 -28.98
N ALA A 137 -19.22 -10.65 -28.86
CA ALA A 137 -19.23 -11.80 -29.74
C ALA A 137 -20.50 -12.67 -29.62
N GLN A 138 -21.00 -12.90 -28.39
CA GLN A 138 -22.10 -13.86 -28.17
C GLN A 138 -23.48 -13.22 -28.16
N ARG A 139 -23.61 -11.97 -27.69
CA ARG A 139 -24.93 -11.35 -27.50
C ARG A 139 -25.30 -10.38 -28.62
N GLY A 140 -24.34 -10.04 -29.50
CA GLY A 140 -24.52 -9.01 -30.50
C GLY A 140 -24.81 -7.65 -29.87
N ASP A 141 -24.30 -7.38 -28.67
CA ASP A 141 -24.46 -6.09 -28.00
C ASP A 141 -23.57 -5.04 -28.71
N THR A 142 -24.18 -4.29 -29.63
CA THR A 142 -23.48 -3.29 -30.45
C THR A 142 -22.84 -2.19 -29.61
N ALA A 143 -23.42 -1.82 -28.46
CA ALA A 143 -22.83 -0.83 -27.57
C ALA A 143 -21.54 -1.35 -26.91
N ALA A 144 -21.52 -2.62 -26.52
CA ALA A 144 -20.32 -3.28 -26.00
C ALA A 144 -19.24 -3.42 -27.09
N CYS A 145 -19.61 -3.79 -28.31
CA CYS A 145 -18.69 -3.85 -29.45
C CYS A 145 -18.08 -2.48 -29.81
N ASP A 146 -18.88 -1.42 -29.85
CA ASP A 146 -18.41 -0.05 -30.15
C ASP A 146 -17.49 0.50 -29.05
N ALA A 147 -17.76 0.17 -27.77
CA ALA A 147 -16.87 0.52 -26.67
C ALA A 147 -15.51 -0.18 -26.81
N LEU A 148 -15.53 -1.47 -27.16
CA LEU A 148 -14.33 -2.29 -27.35
C LEU A 148 -13.48 -1.80 -28.53
N LEU A 149 -14.12 -1.43 -29.64
CA LEU A 149 -13.43 -0.87 -30.81
C LEU A 149 -12.75 0.48 -30.51
N ARG A 150 -13.40 1.36 -29.75
CA ARG A 150 -12.80 2.63 -29.31
C ARG A 150 -11.61 2.41 -28.39
N TYR A 151 -11.72 1.45 -27.47
CA TYR A 151 -10.63 1.07 -26.58
C TYR A 151 -9.41 0.55 -27.37
N LEU A 152 -9.62 -0.41 -28.27
CA LEU A 152 -8.54 -0.97 -29.10
C LEU A 152 -7.90 0.09 -30.02
N ALA A 153 -8.70 1.00 -30.58
CA ALA A 153 -8.19 2.08 -31.40
C ALA A 153 -7.30 3.07 -30.63
N GLY A 154 -7.58 3.30 -29.34
CA GLY A 154 -6.81 4.21 -28.50
C GLY A 154 -5.54 3.60 -27.89
N VAL A 155 -5.60 2.34 -27.46
CA VAL A 155 -4.53 1.69 -26.69
C VAL A 155 -3.58 0.89 -27.58
N ALA A 156 -4.10 0.20 -28.61
CA ALA A 156 -3.33 -0.73 -29.42
C ALA A 156 -3.84 -0.74 -30.87
N PRO A 157 -3.56 0.31 -31.66
CA PRO A 157 -4.11 0.45 -33.02
C PRO A 157 -3.67 -0.65 -33.99
N LEU A 158 -2.59 -1.37 -33.68
CA LEU A 158 -2.08 -2.50 -34.46
C LEU A 158 -2.41 -3.87 -33.85
N ASP A 159 -3.27 -3.93 -32.83
CA ASP A 159 -3.65 -5.21 -32.22
C ASP A 159 -4.40 -6.09 -33.24
N PRO A 160 -3.93 -7.32 -33.52
CA PRO A 160 -4.62 -8.22 -34.44
C PRO A 160 -6.06 -8.53 -34.01
N ARG A 161 -6.40 -8.43 -32.72
CA ARG A 161 -7.76 -8.60 -32.20
C ARG A 161 -8.71 -7.52 -32.70
N ALA A 162 -8.22 -6.32 -33.02
CA ALA A 162 -9.07 -5.25 -33.54
C ALA A 162 -9.78 -5.64 -34.84
N ALA A 163 -9.14 -6.47 -35.69
CA ALA A 163 -9.78 -6.99 -36.89
C ALA A 163 -10.91 -7.97 -36.57
N GLN A 164 -10.69 -8.87 -35.60
CA GLN A 164 -11.69 -9.84 -35.15
C GLN A 164 -12.90 -9.14 -34.50
N VAL A 165 -12.67 -8.14 -33.65
CA VAL A 165 -13.74 -7.35 -33.02
C VAL A 165 -14.56 -6.59 -34.06
N ARG A 166 -13.92 -6.00 -35.09
CA ARG A 166 -14.64 -5.35 -36.19
C ARG A 166 -15.56 -6.33 -36.92
N ALA A 167 -15.06 -7.52 -37.24
CA ALA A 167 -15.85 -8.56 -37.91
C ALA A 167 -17.05 -9.00 -37.06
N SER A 168 -16.85 -9.24 -35.76
CA SER A 168 -17.95 -9.58 -34.84
C SER A 168 -18.97 -8.44 -34.69
N HIS A 169 -18.52 -7.19 -34.70
CA HIS A 169 -19.41 -6.03 -34.66
C HIS A 169 -20.27 -5.94 -35.93
N GLU A 170 -19.67 -6.09 -37.11
CA GLU A 170 -20.39 -6.09 -38.39
C GLU A 170 -21.42 -7.23 -38.45
N GLU A 171 -21.05 -8.43 -38.00
CA GLU A 171 -21.97 -9.57 -37.90
C GLU A 171 -23.13 -9.29 -36.93
N GLY A 172 -22.84 -8.73 -35.75
CA GLY A 172 -23.85 -8.32 -34.78
C GLY A 172 -24.83 -7.30 -35.34
N GLN A 173 -24.34 -6.28 -36.06
CA GLN A 173 -25.19 -5.29 -36.72
C GLN A 173 -26.10 -5.93 -37.78
N ARG A 174 -25.60 -6.91 -38.54
CA ARG A 174 -26.42 -7.65 -39.52
C ARG A 174 -27.53 -8.45 -38.85
N LEU A 175 -27.24 -9.14 -37.75
CA LEU A 175 -28.24 -9.91 -37.00
C LEU A 175 -29.32 -9.03 -36.37
N ILE A 176 -28.96 -7.84 -35.88
CA ILE A 176 -29.95 -6.86 -35.38
C ILE A 176 -30.84 -6.39 -36.53
N ALA A 177 -30.26 -5.98 -37.66
CA ALA A 177 -31.02 -5.52 -38.82
C ALA A 177 -31.98 -6.61 -39.34
N GLU A 178 -31.56 -7.87 -39.37
CA GLU A 178 -32.42 -9.00 -39.76
C GLU A 178 -33.60 -9.19 -38.78
N ARG A 179 -33.34 -9.13 -37.48
CA ARG A 179 -34.39 -9.22 -36.44
C ARG A 179 -35.40 -8.08 -36.54
N GLU A 180 -34.93 -6.86 -36.75
CA GLU A 180 -35.78 -5.68 -36.93
C GLU A 180 -36.63 -5.80 -38.20
N ALA A 181 -36.05 -6.28 -39.31
CA ALA A 181 -36.79 -6.53 -40.54
C ALA A 181 -37.87 -7.61 -40.35
N LEU A 182 -37.57 -8.69 -39.64
CA LEU A 182 -38.55 -9.73 -39.31
C LEU A 182 -39.68 -9.20 -38.42
N ARG A 183 -39.36 -8.35 -37.43
CA ARG A 183 -40.38 -7.72 -36.58
C ARG A 183 -41.27 -6.78 -37.39
N ALA A 184 -40.68 -5.91 -38.22
CA ALA A 184 -41.43 -5.00 -39.09
C ALA A 184 -42.31 -5.76 -40.08
N ALA A 185 -41.82 -6.85 -40.69
CA ALA A 185 -42.63 -7.70 -41.56
C ALA A 185 -43.79 -8.38 -40.80
N GLY A 186 -43.56 -8.80 -39.56
CA GLY A 186 -44.60 -9.33 -38.68
C GLY A 186 -45.68 -8.30 -38.34
N GLU A 187 -45.29 -7.07 -38.02
CA GLU A 187 -46.20 -5.95 -37.76
C GLU A 187 -47.04 -5.60 -39.00
N SER A 188 -46.42 -5.51 -40.18
CA SER A 188 -47.14 -5.26 -41.44
C SER A 188 -48.17 -6.36 -41.74
N ARG A 189 -47.82 -7.63 -41.55
CA ARG A 189 -48.76 -8.75 -41.73
C ARG A 189 -49.90 -8.73 -40.70
N ALA A 190 -49.61 -8.36 -39.46
CA ALA A 190 -50.64 -8.21 -38.43
C ALA A 190 -51.61 -7.07 -38.75
N GLN A 191 -51.10 -5.96 -39.31
CA GLN A 191 -51.91 -4.83 -39.74
C GLN A 191 -52.78 -5.18 -40.96
N GLU A 192 -52.22 -5.87 -41.96
CA GLU A 192 -52.97 -6.35 -43.13
C GLU A 192 -54.07 -7.36 -42.72
N ALA A 193 -53.78 -8.24 -41.77
CA ALA A 193 -54.76 -9.18 -41.21
C ALA A 193 -55.88 -8.48 -40.41
N ALA A 194 -55.61 -7.32 -39.80
CA ALA A 194 -56.61 -6.52 -39.10
C ALA A 194 -57.52 -5.73 -40.07
N GLU A 195 -57.00 -5.31 -41.23
CA GLU A 195 -57.76 -4.62 -42.27
C GLU A 195 -58.53 -5.59 -43.19
N ALA A 196 -58.12 -6.86 -43.24
CA ALA A 196 -58.86 -7.89 -43.97
C ALA A 196 -60.30 -8.01 -43.43
N PRO A 197 -61.33 -7.97 -44.30
CA PRO A 197 -62.73 -8.03 -43.87
C PRO A 197 -62.97 -9.33 -43.11
N ALA A 198 -63.44 -9.19 -41.87
CA ALA A 198 -63.71 -10.33 -41.00
C ALA A 198 -64.53 -11.38 -41.77
N PRO A 199 -64.08 -12.65 -41.84
CA PRO A 199 -64.83 -13.67 -42.54
C PRO A 199 -66.24 -13.70 -41.98
N ALA A 200 -67.22 -13.63 -42.89
CA ALA A 200 -68.63 -13.63 -42.56
C ALA A 200 -68.88 -14.75 -41.56
N ARG A 201 -69.31 -14.37 -40.35
CA ARG A 201 -69.60 -15.28 -39.25
C ARG A 201 -70.48 -16.40 -39.82
N PRO A 202 -70.05 -17.68 -39.82
CA PRO A 202 -70.92 -18.75 -40.25
C PRO A 202 -72.19 -18.69 -39.40
N PRO A 203 -73.37 -18.95 -39.98
CA PRO A 203 -74.61 -18.96 -39.21
C PRO A 203 -74.43 -19.94 -38.07
N ARG A 204 -74.65 -19.46 -36.84
CA ARG A 204 -74.71 -20.31 -35.65
C ARG A 204 -75.85 -21.30 -35.86
N ALA A 205 -75.52 -22.49 -36.35
CA ALA A 205 -76.36 -23.66 -36.12
C ALA A 205 -76.42 -23.85 -34.60
N GLY A 206 -77.62 -23.80 -34.05
CA GLY A 206 -77.90 -24.12 -32.65
C GLY A 206 -77.59 -25.58 -32.38
N GLY A 207 -76.31 -25.90 -32.22
CA GLY A 207 -75.86 -27.16 -31.66
C GLY A 207 -76.11 -27.17 -30.16
N PRO A 208 -76.61 -28.29 -29.59
CA PRO A 208 -76.90 -28.39 -28.17
C PRO A 208 -75.65 -28.08 -27.34
N ARG A 209 -75.84 -27.27 -26.28
CA ARG A 209 -74.86 -27.05 -25.21
C ARG A 209 -74.28 -28.42 -24.79
N PRO A 210 -72.98 -28.68 -24.95
CA PRO A 210 -72.36 -29.73 -24.16
C PRO A 210 -72.52 -29.33 -22.69
N ALA A 211 -73.05 -30.26 -21.90
CA ALA A 211 -73.08 -30.13 -20.46
C ALA A 211 -71.66 -29.79 -19.98
N SER A 212 -71.57 -28.76 -19.15
CA SER A 212 -70.33 -28.29 -18.54
C SER A 212 -69.68 -29.42 -17.74
N GLU A 213 -68.73 -30.12 -18.33
CA GLU A 213 -67.73 -30.90 -17.60
C GLU A 213 -66.76 -29.93 -16.91
N GLY A 214 -67.17 -29.47 -15.72
CA GLY A 214 -66.28 -29.33 -14.55
C GLY A 214 -65.00 -28.51 -14.66
N ARG A 215 -64.87 -27.52 -15.56
CA ARG A 215 -63.71 -26.62 -15.58
C ARG A 215 -64.01 -25.32 -14.82
N ILE A 216 -63.22 -25.09 -13.77
CA ILE A 216 -63.27 -23.87 -12.94
C ILE A 216 -62.44 -22.80 -13.66
N CYS A 217 -63.04 -21.66 -13.97
CA CYS A 217 -62.33 -20.48 -14.47
C CYS A 217 -61.72 -19.69 -13.31
N CYS A 218 -60.55 -19.08 -13.51
CA CYS A 218 -60.06 -18.02 -12.64
C CYS A 218 -61.03 -16.82 -12.70
N CYS A 219 -61.08 -16.00 -11.64
CA CYS A 219 -62.03 -14.88 -11.56
C CYS A 219 -61.75 -13.76 -12.59
N ASP A 220 -60.63 -13.83 -13.35
CA ASP A 220 -60.27 -13.00 -14.52
C ASP A 220 -60.60 -13.65 -15.89
N GLY A 221 -61.17 -14.87 -15.90
CA GLY A 221 -61.57 -15.58 -17.11
C GLY A 221 -60.46 -16.39 -17.79
N THR A 222 -59.25 -16.44 -17.24
CA THR A 222 -58.16 -17.24 -17.81
C THR A 222 -58.21 -18.70 -17.32
N LEU A 223 -57.84 -19.64 -18.20
CA LEU A 223 -57.78 -21.07 -17.90
C LEU A 223 -56.36 -21.43 -17.42
N SER A 224 -56.22 -21.82 -16.14
CA SER A 224 -54.91 -22.25 -15.62
C SER A 224 -54.55 -23.66 -16.11
N PRO A 225 -53.38 -23.87 -16.73
CA PRO A 225 -52.97 -25.16 -17.31
C PRO A 225 -52.59 -26.22 -16.27
N THR A 226 -52.46 -25.86 -14.98
CA THR A 226 -51.96 -26.76 -13.92
C THR A 226 -53.05 -27.32 -12.99
N CYS A 227 -54.32 -26.99 -13.22
CA CYS A 227 -55.40 -27.40 -12.33
C CYS A 227 -56.10 -28.67 -12.83
N THR A 228 -55.51 -29.86 -12.60
CA THR A 228 -56.05 -31.15 -13.06
C THR A 228 -56.88 -31.91 -12.01
N TYR A 229 -56.90 -31.49 -10.74
CA TYR A 229 -57.70 -32.13 -9.68
C TYR A 229 -58.50 -31.12 -8.86
N VAL A 230 -59.78 -31.43 -8.68
CA VAL A 230 -60.80 -30.53 -8.12
C VAL A 230 -60.73 -30.53 -6.58
N LYS A 231 -60.04 -29.56 -6.00
CA LYS A 231 -60.43 -28.97 -4.71
C LYS A 231 -60.52 -27.47 -4.92
N ARG A 232 -61.63 -26.88 -4.48
CA ARG A 232 -61.98 -25.46 -4.68
C ARG A 232 -60.78 -24.54 -4.36
N GLY A 233 -60.35 -23.69 -5.30
CA GLY A 233 -59.55 -22.49 -4.98
C GLY A 233 -58.10 -22.38 -5.50
N CYS A 234 -57.78 -22.79 -6.73
CA CYS A 234 -56.43 -22.56 -7.29
C CYS A 234 -56.39 -21.33 -8.22
N CYS A 235 -55.69 -20.27 -7.81
CA CYS A 235 -55.22 -19.17 -8.67
C CYS A 235 -53.67 -19.15 -8.66
N SER A 236 -53.07 -19.26 -9.83
CA SER A 236 -51.68 -19.70 -10.02
C SER A 236 -50.65 -18.56 -10.19
N HIS A 237 -50.69 -17.50 -9.37
CA HIS A 237 -49.60 -16.51 -9.40
C HIS A 237 -49.04 -16.03 -8.05
N HIS A 238 -49.73 -16.23 -6.91
CA HIS A 238 -49.23 -15.73 -5.61
C HIS A 238 -49.35 -16.71 -4.43
N GLY A 239 -49.64 -17.99 -4.64
CA GLY A 239 -49.62 -18.98 -3.55
C GLY A 239 -50.66 -18.76 -2.45
N GLY A 240 -51.84 -18.24 -2.78
CA GLY A 240 -52.96 -18.03 -1.83
C GLY A 240 -54.28 -18.61 -2.34
N VAL A 241 -55.15 -19.03 -1.41
CA VAL A 241 -56.49 -19.54 -1.67
C VAL A 241 -57.42 -18.38 -2.03
N CYS A 242 -57.99 -18.40 -3.24
CA CYS A 242 -58.98 -17.42 -3.65
C CYS A 242 -60.38 -17.87 -3.19
N ALA A 243 -60.97 -17.18 -2.22
CA ALA A 243 -62.38 -17.32 -1.89
C ALA A 243 -63.17 -16.45 -2.88
N CYS A 244 -63.67 -17.04 -3.97
CA CYS A 244 -64.80 -16.48 -4.71
C CYS A 244 -66.03 -17.21 -4.10
N PRO A 245 -66.69 -16.62 -3.08
CA PRO A 245 -67.55 -15.43 -3.18
C PRO A 245 -66.87 -14.08 -2.91
#